data_AF-A0A7C1B1D5-F1
#
_entry.id   AF-A0A7C1B1D5-F1
#
_cell.length_a   1.000
_cell.length_b   1.000
_cell.length_c   1.000
_cell.angle_alpha   90.00
_cell.angle_beta   90.00
_cell.angle_gamma   90.00
#
_symmetry.space_group_name_H-M   'P 1'
#
loop_
_entity.id
_entity.type
_entity.pdbx_description
1 polymer ?
#
loop_
_entity_poly.entity_id
_entity_poly.type
_entity_poly.pdbx_seq_one_letter_code
_entity_poly.pdbx_strand_id
1 'polypeptide(L)'
;MKKDILEIIKEGIKSVDPLLCINRSVRLENDILVIKEKRYDLREFENIYIVGAGKASAKMAFAMESILGDKKFEGVVITKYKHLYKTRKIKVIEASHPIPDENGIRGTKKIIELLEKAKENDLVIVLISGGGSSLLVLPKQGISLEEKKKTDKLLLECGADIEEVNTVRKHISQIKGGLLAKKAYPAEVVSLILSDVLGDPIDAIASGPTSPDPTTIRDAIRVLERYDLKEKVPKSIITSLKKGETPKPKDKIFKRVSNFVIGNNKMALESSRKKAEELGYNTLLLSSYIEGEAKEVGKVLASIAKEIYYSDHPLKKPAAVISGGETTVTIRGNGRGGRNQELVLSAAIQIRGLDICIASVGTDGTDGMTDAAGAIVDGNTIKIANKKGLEAREYLDNNDSYSFFKAIDSLVYTGPTNTNVNDIQVILVK
;
A
#
# COMPACT_ATOMS: atom_id res chain seq x y z
N MET A 1 16.71 -23.55 3.19
CA MET A 1 15.52 -23.09 2.46
C MET A 1 14.63 -22.22 3.33
N LYS A 2 13.91 -22.75 4.35
CA LYS A 2 13.02 -21.90 5.18
C LYS A 2 13.72 -20.69 5.82
N LYS A 3 14.88 -20.91 6.44
CA LYS A 3 15.71 -19.82 7.00
C LYS A 3 16.08 -18.78 5.95
N ASP A 4 16.58 -19.25 4.80
CA ASP A 4 17.04 -18.39 3.70
C ASP A 4 15.88 -17.55 3.12
N ILE A 5 14.70 -18.14 2.92
CA ILE A 5 13.49 -17.42 2.49
C ILE A 5 13.15 -16.29 3.47
N LEU A 6 13.16 -16.56 4.76
CA LEU A 6 12.82 -15.56 5.77
C LEU A 6 13.86 -14.42 5.79
N GLU A 7 15.13 -14.72 5.57
CA GLU A 7 16.20 -13.71 5.46
C GLU A 7 16.04 -12.84 4.21
N ILE A 8 15.70 -13.45 3.07
CA ILE A 8 15.40 -12.76 1.80
C ILE A 8 14.22 -11.80 1.98
N ILE A 9 13.09 -12.30 2.51
CA ILE A 9 11.88 -11.50 2.75
C ILE A 9 12.17 -10.35 3.72
N LYS A 10 12.90 -10.63 4.80
CA LYS A 10 13.26 -9.62 5.80
C LYS A 10 14.08 -8.49 5.20
N GLU A 11 15.04 -8.80 4.32
CA GLU A 11 15.81 -7.76 3.64
C GLU A 11 14.94 -6.96 2.65
N GLY A 12 14.03 -7.64 1.93
CA GLY A 12 13.01 -6.98 1.11
C GLY A 12 12.20 -5.95 1.88
N ILE A 13 11.58 -6.33 2.99
CA ILE A 13 10.78 -5.44 3.86
C ILE A 13 11.63 -4.31 4.42
N LYS A 14 12.83 -4.62 4.93
CA LYS A 14 13.75 -3.62 5.49
C LYS A 14 14.15 -2.58 4.44
N SER A 15 14.34 -2.97 3.18
CA SER A 15 14.77 -2.06 2.12
C SER A 15 13.78 -0.92 1.84
N VAL A 16 12.50 -1.15 2.17
CA VAL A 16 11.38 -0.21 2.04
C VAL A 16 10.87 0.30 3.39
N ASP A 17 11.73 0.21 4.42
CA ASP A 17 11.50 0.87 5.69
C ASP A 17 11.35 2.38 5.49
N PRO A 18 10.31 3.04 6.03
CA PRO A 18 10.06 4.45 5.77
C PRO A 18 11.20 5.39 6.20
N LEU A 19 11.90 5.07 7.29
CA LEU A 19 13.04 5.87 7.74
C LEU A 19 14.18 5.76 6.72
N LEU A 20 14.45 4.56 6.21
CA LEU A 20 15.48 4.36 5.18
C LEU A 20 15.08 5.01 3.85
N CYS A 21 13.82 4.90 3.42
CA CYS A 21 13.32 5.53 2.19
C CYS A 21 13.45 7.05 2.24
N ILE A 22 13.11 7.66 3.38
CA ILE A 22 13.28 9.10 3.59
C ILE A 22 14.76 9.46 3.60
N ASN A 23 15.61 8.80 4.39
CA ASN A 23 17.04 9.13 4.48
C ASN A 23 17.80 8.95 3.16
N ARG A 24 17.37 8.01 2.29
CA ARG A 24 17.95 7.85 0.93
C ARG A 24 17.49 8.94 -0.04
N SER A 25 16.32 9.53 0.21
CA SER A 25 15.67 10.44 -0.74
C SER A 25 15.75 11.89 -0.31
N VAL A 26 16.01 12.16 0.96
CA VAL A 26 16.01 13.49 1.56
C VAL A 26 17.27 13.68 2.39
N ARG A 27 17.94 14.80 2.18
CA ARG A 27 19.09 15.22 2.98
C ARG A 27 19.07 16.73 3.17
N LEU A 28 19.59 17.20 4.29
CA LEU A 28 19.73 18.62 4.58
C LEU A 28 21.22 18.98 4.53
N GLU A 29 21.59 19.84 3.59
CA GLU A 29 22.93 20.37 3.40
C GLU A 29 22.93 21.84 3.86
N ASN A 30 23.29 22.10 5.11
CA ASN A 30 23.11 23.41 5.77
C ASN A 30 21.63 23.84 5.79
N ASP A 31 21.26 24.80 4.95
CA ASP A 31 19.89 25.29 4.75
C ASP A 31 19.24 24.77 3.46
N ILE A 32 19.94 23.92 2.70
CA ILE A 32 19.42 23.40 1.43
C ILE A 32 18.83 22.01 1.69
N LEU A 33 17.51 21.90 1.64
CA LEU A 33 16.81 20.62 1.67
C LEU A 33 16.84 20.01 0.28
N VAL A 34 17.58 18.92 0.12
CA VAL A 34 17.65 18.18 -1.13
C VAL A 34 16.70 17.00 -1.07
N ILE A 35 15.71 16.98 -1.96
CA ILE A 35 14.75 15.89 -2.15
C ILE A 35 14.96 15.31 -3.53
N LYS A 36 15.53 14.10 -3.60
CA LYS A 36 15.99 13.45 -4.83
C LYS A 36 16.86 14.42 -5.65
N GLU A 37 16.39 14.85 -6.83
CA GLU A 37 17.07 15.80 -7.71
C GLU A 37 16.73 17.28 -7.44
N LYS A 38 15.69 17.56 -6.65
CA LYS A 38 15.26 18.94 -6.35
C LYS A 38 15.94 19.48 -5.11
N ARG A 39 16.23 20.79 -5.13
CA ARG A 39 16.86 21.53 -4.04
C ARG A 39 15.93 22.67 -3.64
N TYR A 40 15.71 22.80 -2.34
CA TYR A 40 14.89 23.82 -1.72
C TYR A 40 15.75 24.59 -0.72
N ASP A 41 16.01 25.87 -0.98
CA ASP A 41 16.69 26.72 0.00
C ASP A 41 15.69 27.11 1.09
N LEU A 42 15.86 26.54 2.28
CA LEU A 42 14.92 26.74 3.38
C LEU A 42 14.90 28.19 3.89
N ARG A 43 15.87 29.04 3.52
CA ARG A 43 15.89 30.46 3.87
C ARG A 43 14.90 31.28 3.03
N GLU A 44 14.50 30.76 1.88
CA GLU A 44 13.50 31.39 1.01
C GLU A 44 12.06 31.15 1.49
N PHE A 45 11.87 30.24 2.46
CA PHE A 45 10.56 29.90 2.99
C PHE A 45 10.34 30.48 4.40
N GLU A 46 9.17 31.09 4.60
CA GLU A 46 8.77 31.63 5.90
C GLU A 46 8.31 30.52 6.86
N ASN A 47 7.58 29.54 6.34
CA ASN A 47 7.09 28.39 7.10
C ASN A 47 7.25 27.09 6.32
N ILE A 48 7.46 26.01 7.08
CA ILE A 48 7.50 24.64 6.58
C ILE A 48 6.36 23.87 7.24
N TYR A 49 5.50 23.27 6.43
CA TYR A 49 4.39 22.44 6.89
C TYR A 49 4.61 20.98 6.48
N ILE A 50 4.44 20.05 7.42
CA ILE A 50 4.56 18.60 7.15
C ILE A 50 3.21 17.96 7.40
N VAL A 51 2.56 17.50 6.33
CA VAL A 51 1.24 16.85 6.41
C VAL A 51 1.30 15.48 5.75
N GLY A 52 0.35 14.59 6.04
CA GLY A 52 0.37 13.29 5.38
C GLY A 52 -0.59 12.28 5.95
N ALA A 53 -0.75 11.17 5.24
CA ALA A 53 -1.59 10.07 5.68
C ALA A 53 -1.18 8.74 5.03
N GLY A 54 -1.30 7.67 5.80
CA GLY A 54 -0.97 6.31 5.39
C GLY A 54 -0.33 5.51 6.53
N LYS A 55 -0.23 4.19 6.36
CA LYS A 55 0.29 3.26 7.37
C LYS A 55 1.75 3.57 7.78
N ALA A 56 2.53 4.15 6.88
CA ALA A 56 3.93 4.53 7.13
C ALA A 56 4.12 6.01 7.48
N SER A 57 3.10 6.85 7.34
CA SER A 57 3.27 8.31 7.41
C SER A 57 3.76 8.81 8.76
N ALA A 58 3.45 8.12 9.87
CA ALA A 58 4.00 8.44 11.19
C ALA A 58 5.52 8.24 11.26
N LYS A 59 6.03 7.15 10.67
CA LYS A 59 7.47 6.86 10.64
C LYS A 59 8.21 7.74 9.61
N MET A 60 7.56 8.07 8.50
CA MET A 60 8.07 9.08 7.55
C MET A 60 8.20 10.45 8.21
N ALA A 61 7.20 10.84 9.01
CA ALA A 61 7.21 12.11 9.75
C ALA A 61 8.36 12.16 10.75
N PHE A 62 8.59 11.09 11.50
CA PHE A 62 9.75 10.98 12.39
C PHE A 62 11.09 11.14 11.65
N ALA A 63 11.23 10.53 10.47
CA ALA A 63 12.43 10.66 9.65
C ALA A 63 12.65 12.11 9.19
N MET A 64 11.59 12.76 8.69
CA MET A 64 11.64 14.18 8.31
C MET A 64 11.99 15.09 9.49
N GLU A 65 11.41 14.83 10.66
CA GLU A 65 11.70 15.57 11.89
C GLU A 65 13.16 15.42 12.33
N SER A 66 13.74 14.24 12.11
CA SER A 66 15.14 13.96 12.41
C SER A 66 16.07 14.71 11.45
N ILE A 67 15.71 14.79 10.17
CA ILE A 67 16.48 15.53 9.14
C ILE A 67 16.42 17.04 9.37
N LEU A 68 15.24 17.58 9.69
CA LEU A 68 15.06 19.02 9.87
C LEU A 68 15.55 19.54 11.23
N GLY A 69 15.69 18.67 12.23
CA GLY A 69 16.22 19.03 13.55
C GLY A 69 15.48 20.21 14.19
N ASP A 70 16.23 21.27 14.49
CA ASP A 70 15.72 22.45 15.21
C ASP A 70 15.07 23.51 14.31
N LYS A 71 15.02 23.30 12.99
CA LYS A 71 14.30 24.20 12.07
C LYS A 71 12.83 24.36 12.49
N LYS A 72 12.26 25.51 12.13
CA LYS A 72 10.86 25.85 12.41
C LYS A 72 9.96 25.14 11.40
N PHE A 73 9.11 24.23 11.89
CA PHE A 73 8.06 23.58 11.11
C PHE A 73 6.90 23.18 12.01
N GLU A 74 5.72 23.03 11.40
CA GLU A 74 4.52 22.51 12.04
C GLU A 74 4.00 21.32 11.22
N GLY A 75 3.36 20.33 11.85
CA GLY A 75 2.86 19.20 11.09
C GLY A 75 1.81 18.33 11.77
N VAL A 76 1.02 17.68 10.93
CA VAL A 76 -0.02 16.72 11.32
C VAL A 76 -0.03 15.56 10.33
N VAL A 77 0.14 14.33 10.82
CA VAL A 77 -0.01 13.12 10.00
C VAL A 77 -1.06 12.18 10.56
N ILE A 78 -1.70 11.42 9.68
CA ILE A 78 -2.71 10.41 10.02
C ILE A 78 -2.17 9.02 9.74
N THR A 79 -2.24 8.11 10.72
CA THR A 79 -1.82 6.71 10.58
C THR A 79 -2.95 5.76 11.00
N LYS A 80 -2.79 4.46 10.73
CA LYS A 80 -3.73 3.42 11.15
C LYS A 80 -3.64 3.20 12.67
N TYR A 81 -4.73 2.79 13.32
CA TYR A 81 -4.64 2.31 14.71
C TYR A 81 -3.55 1.25 14.89
N LYS A 82 -2.86 1.31 16.03
CA LYS A 82 -1.70 0.48 16.40
C LYS A 82 -0.46 0.70 15.52
N HIS A 83 -0.42 1.78 14.74
CA HIS A 83 0.72 2.19 13.91
C HIS A 83 1.27 3.56 14.34
N LEU A 84 1.05 3.94 15.62
CA LEU A 84 1.69 5.12 16.20
C LEU A 84 3.20 4.99 16.15
N TYR A 85 3.84 6.09 15.78
CA TYR A 85 5.28 6.26 15.88
C TYR A 85 5.54 7.61 16.53
N LYS A 86 6.36 7.64 17.59
CA LYS A 86 6.57 8.85 18.39
C LYS A 86 7.39 9.88 17.62
N THR A 87 6.85 11.07 17.50
CA THR A 87 7.45 12.31 16.95
C THR A 87 7.58 13.34 18.07
N ARG A 88 8.45 14.36 17.93
CA ARG A 88 8.62 15.44 18.92
C ARG A 88 7.76 16.65 18.62
N LYS A 89 7.67 17.06 17.34
CA LYS A 89 6.99 18.28 16.87
C LYS A 89 5.74 17.97 16.05
N ILE A 90 5.77 16.92 15.23
CA ILE A 90 4.65 16.58 14.33
C ILE A 90 3.56 15.85 15.12
N LYS A 91 2.30 16.27 14.99
CA LYS A 91 1.17 15.57 15.62
C LYS A 91 0.79 14.31 14.83
N VAL A 92 0.73 13.16 15.50
CA VAL A 92 0.25 11.90 14.89
C VAL A 92 -1.17 11.62 15.37
N ILE A 93 -2.08 11.33 14.44
CA ILE A 93 -3.48 10.98 14.71
C ILE A 93 -3.72 9.57 14.16
N GLU A 94 -4.28 8.68 14.97
CA GLU A 94 -4.72 7.37 14.49
C GLU A 94 -6.15 7.42 13.97
N ALA A 95 -6.41 6.68 12.90
CA ALA A 95 -7.72 6.53 12.28
C ALA A 95 -7.92 5.10 11.75
N SER A 96 -9.15 4.79 11.34
CA SER A 96 -9.53 3.46 10.87
C SER A 96 -9.11 3.21 9.41
N HIS A 97 -8.67 1.98 9.15
CA HIS A 97 -8.41 1.41 7.84
C HIS A 97 -8.76 -0.09 7.88
N PRO A 98 -9.46 -0.65 6.87
CA PRO A 98 -9.71 -0.09 5.53
C PRO A 98 -10.96 0.78 5.41
N ILE A 99 -11.85 0.79 6.40
CA ILE A 99 -13.07 1.61 6.37
C ILE A 99 -12.79 2.92 7.12
N PRO A 100 -13.02 4.11 6.52
CA PRO A 100 -12.75 5.40 7.15
C PRO A 100 -13.62 5.63 8.41
N ASP A 101 -13.15 6.46 9.34
CA ASP A 101 -13.89 6.84 10.56
C ASP A 101 -13.81 8.35 10.85
N GLU A 102 -14.48 8.77 11.94
CA GLU A 102 -14.51 10.17 12.37
C GLU A 102 -13.14 10.70 12.79
N ASN A 103 -12.23 9.84 13.25
CA ASN A 103 -10.87 10.23 13.56
C ASN A 103 -10.09 10.62 12.29
N GLY A 104 -10.30 9.90 11.19
CA GLY A 104 -9.80 10.28 9.86
C GLY A 104 -10.31 11.66 9.42
N ILE A 105 -11.60 11.96 9.61
CA ILE A 105 -12.18 13.28 9.33
C ILE A 105 -11.52 14.36 10.17
N ARG A 106 -11.41 14.14 11.49
CA ARG A 106 -10.81 15.11 12.43
C ARG A 106 -9.35 15.37 12.12
N GLY A 107 -8.58 14.34 11.76
CA GLY A 107 -7.19 14.49 11.32
C GLY A 107 -7.10 15.27 10.00
N THR A 108 -7.96 14.95 9.04
CA THR A 108 -7.96 15.61 7.74
C THR A 108 -8.34 17.09 7.85
N LYS A 109 -9.29 17.44 8.72
CA LYS A 109 -9.63 18.85 9.02
C LYS A 109 -8.43 19.63 9.56
N LYS A 110 -7.66 19.06 10.48
CA LYS A 110 -6.42 19.68 11.00
C LYS A 110 -5.34 19.87 9.94
N ILE A 111 -5.21 18.91 9.02
CA ILE A 111 -4.32 19.06 7.87
C ILE A 111 -4.79 20.26 7.02
N ILE A 112 -6.09 20.37 6.71
CA ILE A 112 -6.61 21.48 5.92
C ILE A 112 -6.43 22.82 6.63
N GLU A 113 -6.67 22.89 7.95
CA GLU A 113 -6.43 24.10 8.75
C GLU A 113 -4.98 24.59 8.69
N LEU A 114 -4.00 23.68 8.53
CA LEU A 114 -2.61 24.05 8.29
C LEU A 114 -2.40 24.53 6.86
N LEU A 115 -2.90 23.79 5.88
CA LEU A 115 -2.70 24.11 4.46
C LEU A 115 -3.35 25.43 4.04
N GLU A 116 -4.52 25.77 4.61
CA GLU A 116 -5.21 27.03 4.31
C GLU A 116 -4.48 28.27 4.86
N LYS A 117 -3.48 28.10 5.74
CA LYS A 117 -2.59 29.18 6.19
C LYS A 117 -1.41 29.39 5.23
N ALA A 118 -1.11 28.41 4.38
CA ALA A 118 0.09 28.40 3.55
C ALA A 118 0.02 29.48 2.47
N LYS A 119 1.13 30.18 2.28
CA LYS A 119 1.30 31.29 1.35
C LYS A 119 2.36 30.97 0.31
N GLU A 120 2.59 31.91 -0.59
CA GLU A 120 3.48 31.72 -1.75
C GLU A 120 4.93 31.41 -1.35
N ASN A 121 5.37 31.92 -0.20
CA ASN A 121 6.72 31.73 0.35
C ASN A 121 6.75 30.62 1.41
N ASP A 122 5.83 29.66 1.38
CA ASP A 122 5.85 28.51 2.28
C ASP A 122 6.15 27.21 1.53
N LEU A 123 6.71 26.23 2.25
CA LEU A 123 6.97 24.88 1.76
C LEU A 123 6.06 23.87 2.47
N VAL A 124 5.31 23.10 1.69
CA VAL A 124 4.46 22.00 2.17
C VAL A 124 5.06 20.66 1.75
N ILE A 125 5.45 19.85 2.73
CA ILE A 125 5.93 18.48 2.53
C ILE A 125 4.80 17.51 2.84
N VAL A 126 4.38 16.73 1.85
CA VAL A 126 3.26 15.78 1.95
C VAL A 126 3.78 14.34 2.02
N LEU A 127 3.48 13.62 3.09
CA LEU A 127 3.95 12.26 3.35
C LEU A 127 2.83 11.24 3.10
N ILE A 128 2.84 10.60 1.94
CA ILE A 128 1.80 9.68 1.51
C ILE A 128 2.32 8.25 1.59
N SER A 129 1.50 7.35 2.13
CA SER A 129 1.76 5.92 2.07
C SER A 129 0.47 5.12 1.96
N GLY A 130 0.61 3.81 1.83
CA GLY A 130 -0.53 2.92 1.65
C GLY A 130 -1.63 3.05 2.70
N GLY A 131 -2.88 2.86 2.26
CA GLY A 131 -4.08 3.10 3.06
C GLY A 131 -4.53 4.57 3.15
N GLY A 132 -3.84 5.50 2.49
CA GLY A 132 -4.18 6.92 2.49
C GLY A 132 -5.61 7.24 2.03
N SER A 133 -6.21 6.44 1.15
CA SER A 133 -7.59 6.65 0.66
C SER A 133 -8.64 6.64 1.77
N SER A 134 -8.43 5.83 2.82
CA SER A 134 -9.34 5.71 3.97
C SER A 134 -8.92 6.61 5.14
N LEU A 135 -7.61 6.78 5.36
CA LEU A 135 -7.07 7.59 6.46
C LEU A 135 -7.22 9.09 6.19
N LEU A 136 -6.93 9.54 4.96
CA LEU A 136 -7.12 10.90 4.50
C LEU A 136 -8.52 11.02 3.88
N VAL A 137 -9.50 11.39 4.71
CA VAL A 137 -10.92 11.38 4.34
C VAL A 137 -11.59 12.69 4.73
N LEU A 138 -12.17 13.35 3.72
CA LEU A 138 -13.13 14.43 3.92
C LEU A 138 -14.12 14.43 2.76
N PRO A 139 -15.40 14.04 3.00
CA PRO A 139 -16.45 14.13 1.99
C PRO A 139 -16.72 15.59 1.60
N LYS A 140 -17.19 15.84 0.36
CA LYS A 140 -17.69 17.17 -0.05
C LYS A 140 -18.81 17.64 0.88
N GLN A 141 -18.96 18.96 1.00
CA GLN A 141 -20.00 19.57 1.83
C GLN A 141 -21.39 19.04 1.45
N GLY A 142 -22.17 18.62 2.45
CA GLY A 142 -23.49 18.01 2.26
C GLY A 142 -23.48 16.49 2.08
N ILE A 143 -22.31 15.85 2.06
CA ILE A 143 -22.18 14.39 2.12
C ILE A 143 -21.69 13.99 3.52
N SER A 144 -22.40 13.08 4.17
CA SER A 144 -21.96 12.46 5.43
C SER A 144 -20.91 11.36 5.20
N LEU A 145 -20.17 11.00 6.26
CA LEU A 145 -19.22 9.89 6.18
C LEU A 145 -19.90 8.57 5.83
N GLU A 146 -21.09 8.32 6.40
CA GLU A 146 -21.86 7.10 6.14
C GLU A 146 -22.36 7.02 4.70
N GLU A 147 -22.81 8.13 4.12
CA GLU A 147 -23.16 8.17 2.70
C GLU A 147 -21.95 7.87 1.81
N LYS A 148 -20.77 8.43 2.14
CA LYS A 148 -19.54 8.12 1.42
C LYS A 148 -19.18 6.63 1.52
N LYS A 149 -19.22 6.04 2.72
CA LYS A 149 -18.98 4.60 2.93
C LYS A 149 -19.96 3.74 2.14
N LYS A 150 -21.25 4.09 2.15
CA LYS A 150 -22.29 3.39 1.39
C LYS A 150 -22.00 3.41 -0.11
N THR A 151 -21.64 4.57 -0.67
CA THR A 151 -21.27 4.67 -2.09
C THR A 151 -20.02 3.86 -2.41
N ASP A 152 -18.99 3.94 -1.57
CA ASP A 152 -17.76 3.15 -1.74
C ASP A 152 -18.06 1.64 -1.72
N LYS A 153 -18.94 1.19 -0.81
CA LYS A 153 -19.38 -0.20 -0.72
C LYS A 153 -20.14 -0.64 -1.98
N LEU A 154 -21.11 0.14 -2.43
CA LEU A 154 -21.91 -0.17 -3.63
C LEU A 154 -21.04 -0.32 -4.89
N LEU A 155 -20.03 0.55 -5.07
CA LEU A 155 -19.08 0.47 -6.19
C LEU A 155 -18.25 -0.81 -6.14
N LEU A 156 -17.77 -1.21 -4.96
CA LEU A 156 -17.00 -2.45 -4.81
C LEU A 156 -17.87 -3.70 -5.01
N GLU A 157 -19.09 -3.71 -4.47
CA GLU A 157 -20.01 -4.85 -4.58
C GLU A 157 -20.52 -5.09 -6.01
N CYS A 158 -20.61 -4.04 -6.83
CA CYS A 158 -21.01 -4.18 -8.24
C CYS A 158 -19.85 -4.56 -9.18
N GLY A 159 -18.64 -4.77 -8.64
CA GLY A 159 -17.46 -5.13 -9.43
C GLY A 159 -16.93 -4.00 -10.31
N ALA A 160 -17.14 -2.73 -9.91
CA ALA A 160 -16.47 -1.61 -10.56
C ALA A 160 -14.96 -1.73 -10.38
N ASP A 161 -14.20 -1.43 -11.42
CA ASP A 161 -12.74 -1.49 -11.33
C ASP A 161 -12.21 -0.36 -10.42
N ILE A 162 -10.95 -0.47 -10.03
CA ILE A 162 -10.36 0.47 -9.08
C ILE A 162 -10.24 1.90 -9.65
N GLU A 163 -10.11 2.05 -10.96
CA GLU A 163 -10.03 3.34 -11.63
C GLU A 163 -11.39 4.05 -11.64
N GLU A 164 -12.47 3.31 -11.91
CA GLU A 164 -13.86 3.77 -11.84
C GLU A 164 -14.26 4.15 -10.41
N VAL A 165 -13.91 3.32 -9.44
CA VAL A 165 -14.13 3.59 -8.02
C VAL A 165 -13.39 4.88 -7.62
N ASN A 166 -12.13 5.02 -8.02
CA ASN A 166 -11.34 6.22 -7.75
C ASN A 166 -11.90 7.46 -8.47
N THR A 167 -12.43 7.31 -9.68
CA THR A 167 -13.11 8.38 -10.42
C THR A 167 -14.25 8.96 -9.59
N VAL A 168 -15.16 8.13 -9.09
CA VAL A 168 -16.26 8.62 -8.22
C VAL A 168 -15.72 9.19 -6.91
N ARG A 169 -14.77 8.50 -6.25
CA ARG A 169 -14.19 8.92 -4.96
C ARG A 169 -13.55 10.30 -5.01
N LYS A 170 -12.82 10.61 -6.08
CA LYS A 170 -12.17 11.92 -6.29
C LYS A 170 -13.23 13.03 -6.35
N HIS A 171 -14.31 12.81 -7.09
CA HIS A 171 -15.35 13.81 -7.33
C HIS A 171 -16.31 14.07 -6.15
N ILE A 172 -16.31 13.20 -5.14
CA ILE A 172 -17.13 13.35 -3.91
C ILE A 172 -16.29 13.72 -2.68
N SER A 173 -15.02 14.09 -2.86
CA SER A 173 -14.09 14.44 -1.79
C SER A 173 -13.63 15.90 -1.86
N GLN A 174 -13.17 16.44 -0.72
CA GLN A 174 -12.56 17.79 -0.63
C GLN A 174 -11.03 17.79 -0.75
N ILE A 175 -10.40 16.62 -0.84
CA ILE A 175 -8.94 16.46 -0.70
C ILE A 175 -8.30 15.57 -1.78
N LYS A 176 -9.07 14.66 -2.39
CA LYS A 176 -8.61 13.72 -3.41
C LYS A 176 -8.56 14.40 -4.79
N GLY A 177 -7.87 13.80 -5.75
CA GLY A 177 -7.80 14.31 -7.12
C GLY A 177 -7.21 15.72 -7.21
N GLY A 178 -6.10 15.97 -6.52
CA GLY A 178 -5.38 17.23 -6.54
C GLY A 178 -5.94 18.32 -5.62
N LEU A 179 -7.06 18.06 -4.93
CA LEU A 179 -7.70 19.06 -4.08
C LEU A 179 -6.90 19.38 -2.81
N LEU A 180 -6.07 18.45 -2.29
CA LEU A 180 -5.15 18.76 -1.20
C LEU A 180 -4.07 19.75 -1.66
N ALA A 181 -3.47 19.53 -2.84
CA ALA A 181 -2.54 20.49 -3.44
C ALA A 181 -3.21 21.85 -3.68
N LYS A 182 -4.48 21.85 -4.13
CA LYS A 182 -5.26 23.10 -4.29
C LYS A 182 -5.44 23.85 -2.97
N LYS A 183 -5.59 23.16 -1.84
CA LYS A 183 -5.69 23.78 -0.51
C LYS A 183 -4.39 24.41 -0.04
N ALA A 184 -3.25 23.91 -0.50
CA ALA A 184 -1.92 24.45 -0.19
C ALA A 184 -1.52 25.62 -1.12
N TYR A 185 -2.15 25.77 -2.29
CA TYR A 185 -1.83 26.84 -3.23
C TYR A 185 -2.05 28.22 -2.58
N PRO A 186 -1.09 29.17 -2.68
CA PRO A 186 0.02 29.21 -3.63
C PRO A 186 1.38 28.65 -3.13
N ALA A 187 1.45 27.94 -2.02
CA ALA A 187 2.72 27.37 -1.50
C ALA A 187 3.38 26.37 -2.46
N GLU A 188 4.68 26.16 -2.29
CA GLU A 188 5.42 25.07 -2.95
C GLU A 188 5.06 23.74 -2.25
N VAL A 189 4.69 22.71 -3.02
CA VAL A 189 4.26 21.41 -2.51
C VAL A 189 5.21 20.32 -3.01
N VAL A 190 5.75 19.52 -2.10
CA VAL A 190 6.54 18.34 -2.41
C VAL A 190 6.00 17.11 -1.69
N SER A 191 5.61 16.10 -2.46
CA SER A 191 5.09 14.84 -1.92
C SER A 191 6.15 13.74 -1.96
N LEU A 192 6.30 13.04 -0.84
CA LEU A 192 7.12 11.85 -0.68
C LEU A 192 6.16 10.67 -0.51
N ILE A 193 6.25 9.70 -1.42
CA ILE A 193 5.25 8.66 -1.59
C ILE A 193 5.87 7.27 -1.41
N LEU A 194 5.32 6.49 -0.47
CA LEU A 194 5.51 5.04 -0.43
C LEU A 194 4.30 4.37 -1.08
N SER A 195 4.50 3.84 -2.28
CA SER A 195 3.43 3.32 -3.12
C SER A 195 3.03 1.91 -2.72
N ASP A 196 1.72 1.72 -2.50
CA ASP A 196 1.05 0.43 -2.39
C ASP A 196 0.15 0.14 -3.60
N VAL A 197 0.40 0.82 -4.72
CA VAL A 197 -0.32 0.63 -5.99
C VAL A 197 0.67 0.16 -7.04
N LEU A 198 0.35 -0.96 -7.70
CA LEU A 198 1.22 -1.55 -8.71
C LEU A 198 1.42 -0.58 -9.88
N GLY A 199 2.67 -0.44 -10.33
CA GLY A 199 3.06 0.51 -11.36
C GLY A 199 3.17 1.97 -10.91
N ASP A 200 2.88 2.26 -9.64
CA ASP A 200 3.01 3.58 -9.01
C ASP A 200 2.26 4.76 -9.68
N PRO A 201 1.04 4.61 -10.21
CA PRO A 201 0.27 5.73 -10.75
C PRO A 201 -0.11 6.73 -9.63
N ILE A 202 0.51 7.93 -9.68
CA ILE A 202 0.43 8.95 -8.62
C ILE A 202 -1.02 9.40 -8.38
N ASP A 203 -1.85 9.44 -9.42
CA ASP A 203 -3.26 9.83 -9.33
C ASP A 203 -4.16 8.77 -8.70
N ALA A 204 -3.71 7.51 -8.61
CA ALA A 204 -4.39 6.43 -7.92
C ALA A 204 -3.92 6.29 -6.46
N ILE A 205 -2.63 6.53 -6.15
CA ILE A 205 -2.09 6.40 -4.80
C ILE A 205 -2.79 7.38 -3.85
N ALA A 206 -3.43 6.85 -2.80
CA ALA A 206 -4.30 7.62 -1.90
C ALA A 206 -5.42 8.44 -2.63
N SER A 207 -5.80 8.02 -3.84
CA SER A 207 -6.65 8.76 -4.78
C SER A 207 -6.08 10.14 -5.18
N GLY A 208 -4.76 10.24 -5.30
CA GLY A 208 -4.05 11.36 -5.92
C GLY A 208 -4.30 12.72 -5.28
N PRO A 209 -4.15 12.92 -3.96
CA PRO A 209 -4.46 14.19 -3.30
C PRO A 209 -3.59 15.37 -3.81
N THR A 210 -2.40 15.06 -4.33
CA THR A 210 -1.41 16.01 -4.86
C THR A 210 -1.13 15.81 -6.36
N SER A 211 -1.96 15.03 -7.06
CA SER A 211 -1.84 14.77 -8.49
C SER A 211 -3.01 15.39 -9.24
N PRO A 212 -2.83 15.84 -10.49
CA PRO A 212 -3.97 16.16 -11.34
C PRO A 212 -4.89 14.97 -11.51
N ASP A 213 -6.19 15.26 -11.64
CA ASP A 213 -7.20 14.26 -11.95
C ASP A 213 -7.66 14.43 -13.41
N PRO A 214 -7.31 13.51 -14.33
CA PRO A 214 -7.73 13.60 -15.73
C PRO A 214 -9.22 13.31 -15.92
N THR A 215 -9.85 12.65 -14.95
CA THR A 215 -11.28 12.29 -15.01
C THR A 215 -12.16 13.49 -14.69
N THR A 216 -13.43 13.42 -15.09
CA THR A 216 -14.40 14.51 -14.96
C THR A 216 -15.63 14.09 -14.16
N ILE A 217 -16.43 15.09 -13.76
CA ILE A 217 -17.77 14.85 -13.20
C ILE A 217 -18.60 13.95 -14.12
N ARG A 218 -18.48 14.13 -15.44
CA ARG A 218 -19.22 13.31 -16.42
C ARG A 218 -18.76 11.86 -16.38
N ASP A 219 -17.49 11.60 -16.12
CA ASP A 219 -16.97 10.23 -15.96
C ASP A 219 -17.52 9.60 -14.68
N ALA A 220 -17.51 10.34 -13.57
CA ALA A 220 -18.09 9.87 -12.31
C ALA A 220 -19.59 9.54 -12.44
N ILE A 221 -20.37 10.37 -13.15
CA ILE A 221 -21.78 10.10 -13.44
C ILE A 221 -21.92 8.87 -14.35
N ARG A 222 -21.10 8.75 -15.39
CA ARG A 222 -21.11 7.59 -16.29
C ARG A 222 -20.81 6.27 -15.57
N VAL A 223 -19.89 6.27 -14.60
CA VAL A 223 -19.65 5.10 -13.74
C VAL A 223 -20.90 4.73 -12.95
N LEU A 224 -21.54 5.71 -12.30
CA LEU A 224 -22.78 5.44 -11.54
C LEU A 224 -23.93 4.95 -12.43
N GLU A 225 -24.00 5.40 -13.68
CA GLU A 225 -25.00 4.95 -14.65
C GLU A 225 -24.68 3.55 -15.19
N ARG A 226 -23.41 3.25 -15.50
CA ARG A 226 -22.94 1.94 -15.99
C ARG A 226 -23.34 0.78 -15.06
N TYR A 227 -23.30 1.02 -13.75
CA TYR A 227 -23.59 0.00 -12.73
C TYR A 227 -25.00 0.13 -12.11
N ASP A 228 -25.90 0.90 -12.74
CA ASP A 228 -27.27 1.15 -12.23
C ASP A 228 -27.29 1.60 -10.76
N LEU A 229 -26.32 2.43 -10.38
CA LEU A 229 -26.13 2.93 -9.01
C LEU A 229 -26.75 4.32 -8.79
N LYS A 230 -27.10 5.05 -9.86
CA LYS A 230 -27.60 6.44 -9.79
C LYS A 230 -28.76 6.63 -8.78
N GLU A 231 -29.69 5.70 -8.74
CA GLU A 231 -30.84 5.70 -7.82
C GLU A 231 -30.56 4.98 -6.48
N LYS A 232 -29.46 4.24 -6.38
CA LYS A 232 -29.06 3.47 -5.18
C LYS A 232 -28.14 4.26 -4.26
N VAL A 233 -27.32 5.15 -4.82
CA VAL A 233 -26.47 6.05 -4.04
C VAL A 233 -27.31 7.14 -3.36
N PRO A 234 -26.85 7.69 -2.23
CA PRO A 234 -27.54 8.80 -1.57
C PRO A 234 -27.70 10.02 -2.49
N LYS A 235 -28.85 10.72 -2.39
CA LYS A 235 -29.16 11.90 -3.22
C LYS A 235 -28.12 13.03 -3.08
N SER A 236 -27.46 13.13 -1.93
CA SER A 236 -26.36 14.05 -1.67
C SER A 236 -25.17 13.85 -2.61
N ILE A 237 -24.87 12.60 -3.00
CA ILE A 237 -23.82 12.24 -3.95
C ILE A 237 -24.12 12.86 -5.32
N ILE A 238 -25.32 12.59 -5.86
CA ILE A 238 -25.75 13.11 -7.17
C ILE A 238 -25.79 14.64 -7.16
N THR A 239 -26.24 15.24 -6.05
CA THR A 239 -26.28 16.71 -5.90
C THR A 239 -24.88 17.31 -5.85
N SER A 240 -23.95 16.65 -5.16
CA SER A 240 -22.56 17.11 -5.01
C SER A 240 -21.75 16.99 -6.31
N LEU A 241 -22.03 15.97 -7.13
CA LEU A 241 -21.41 15.84 -8.45
C LEU A 241 -21.75 17.01 -9.39
N LYS A 242 -22.85 17.75 -9.14
CA LYS A 242 -23.17 18.98 -9.89
C LYS A 242 -22.34 20.21 -9.47
N LYS A 243 -21.49 20.09 -8.44
CA LYS A 243 -20.76 21.21 -7.81
C LYS A 243 -19.24 21.06 -7.93
N GLY A 244 -18.67 21.69 -8.96
CA GLY A 244 -17.23 21.95 -9.09
C GLY A 244 -16.38 20.72 -9.45
N GLU A 245 -15.47 20.95 -10.39
CA GLU A 245 -14.58 19.94 -10.97
C GLU A 245 -13.27 19.80 -10.16
N THR A 246 -12.63 18.63 -10.23
CA THR A 246 -11.28 18.41 -9.69
C THR A 246 -10.21 19.12 -10.55
N PRO A 247 -9.10 19.60 -9.97
CA PRO A 247 -7.99 20.19 -10.73
C PRO A 247 -7.48 19.29 -11.85
N LYS A 248 -7.46 19.84 -13.07
CA LYS A 248 -7.10 19.11 -14.29
C LYS A 248 -5.58 19.21 -14.55
N PRO A 249 -5.01 18.35 -15.42
CA PRO A 249 -3.57 18.34 -15.70
C PRO A 249 -2.92 19.70 -16.08
N LYS A 250 -3.69 20.61 -16.68
CA LYS A 250 -3.21 21.96 -17.08
C LYS A 250 -3.44 23.05 -16.03
N ASP A 251 -3.97 22.71 -14.86
CA ASP A 251 -4.20 23.67 -13.79
C ASP A 251 -2.87 24.24 -13.27
N LYS A 252 -2.82 25.57 -13.07
CA LYS A 252 -1.62 26.30 -12.66
C LYS A 252 -1.07 25.84 -11.31
N ILE A 253 -1.92 25.27 -10.44
CA ILE A 253 -1.48 24.78 -9.13
C ILE A 253 -0.34 23.77 -9.25
N PHE A 254 -0.36 22.92 -10.29
CA PHE A 254 0.61 21.83 -10.46
C PHE A 254 1.99 22.31 -10.92
N LYS A 255 2.15 23.59 -11.27
CA LYS A 255 3.47 24.18 -11.53
C LYS A 255 4.34 24.25 -10.27
N ARG A 256 3.72 24.26 -9.09
CA ARG A 256 4.35 24.31 -7.76
C ARG A 256 4.22 22.99 -7.00
N VAL A 257 3.97 21.88 -7.72
CA VAL A 257 3.78 20.56 -7.10
C VAL A 257 4.79 19.58 -7.67
N SER A 258 5.49 18.89 -6.78
CA SER A 258 6.42 17.80 -7.10
C SER A 258 5.99 16.54 -6.38
N ASN A 259 5.96 15.40 -7.05
CA ASN A 259 5.60 14.12 -6.45
C ASN A 259 6.72 13.11 -6.67
N PHE A 260 7.24 12.52 -5.59
CA PHE A 260 8.34 11.57 -5.62
C PHE A 260 7.94 10.25 -5.00
N VAL A 261 7.98 9.17 -5.79
CA VAL A 261 7.91 7.80 -5.26
C VAL A 261 9.27 7.45 -4.67
N ILE A 262 9.32 7.27 -3.36
CA ILE A 262 10.55 7.01 -2.60
C ILE A 262 10.71 5.55 -2.18
N GLY A 263 9.65 4.75 -2.35
CA GLY A 263 9.65 3.30 -2.16
C GLY A 263 8.39 2.67 -2.74
N ASN A 264 8.53 1.44 -3.24
CA ASN A 264 7.48 0.67 -3.91
C ASN A 264 7.80 -0.84 -3.82
N ASN A 265 6.90 -1.68 -4.36
CA ASN A 265 7.07 -3.13 -4.34
C ASN A 265 8.35 -3.56 -5.05
N LYS A 266 8.64 -2.99 -6.23
CA LYS A 266 9.81 -3.32 -7.04
C LYS A 266 11.13 -3.14 -6.28
N MET A 267 11.26 -2.08 -5.49
CA MET A 267 12.44 -1.88 -4.63
C MET A 267 12.61 -2.99 -3.59
N ALA A 268 11.51 -3.42 -2.97
CA ALA A 268 11.53 -4.53 -2.01
C ALA A 268 11.96 -5.83 -2.70
N LEU A 269 11.41 -6.12 -3.88
CA LEU A 269 11.73 -7.33 -4.63
C LEU A 269 13.18 -7.36 -5.13
N GLU A 270 13.71 -6.23 -5.62
CA GLU A 270 15.12 -6.14 -6.02
C GLU A 270 16.06 -6.35 -4.83
N SER A 271 15.70 -5.85 -3.65
CA SER A 271 16.49 -6.10 -2.44
C SER A 271 16.42 -7.57 -2.00
N SER A 272 15.24 -8.20 -2.07
CA SER A 272 15.07 -9.64 -1.87
C SER A 272 15.94 -10.44 -2.87
N ARG A 273 15.92 -10.05 -4.15
CA ARG A 273 16.71 -10.71 -5.20
C ARG A 273 18.20 -10.65 -4.90
N LYS A 274 18.74 -9.46 -4.60
CA LYS A 274 20.15 -9.28 -4.20
C LYS A 274 20.50 -10.14 -2.99
N LYS A 275 19.60 -10.19 -2.00
CA LYS A 275 19.83 -11.02 -0.82
C LYS A 275 19.87 -12.52 -1.15
N ALA A 276 19.07 -12.98 -2.10
CA ALA A 276 19.12 -14.36 -2.58
C ALA A 276 20.44 -14.66 -3.32
N GLU A 277 20.94 -13.72 -4.13
CA GLU A 277 22.27 -13.83 -4.78
C GLU A 277 23.39 -13.95 -3.75
N GLU A 278 23.39 -13.12 -2.71
CA GLU A 278 24.35 -13.19 -1.60
C GLU A 278 24.33 -14.54 -0.86
N LEU A 279 23.17 -15.20 -0.81
CA LEU A 279 22.99 -16.53 -0.21
C LEU A 279 23.35 -17.67 -1.17
N GLY A 280 23.81 -17.36 -2.40
CA GLY A 280 24.31 -18.33 -3.37
C GLY A 280 23.25 -18.92 -4.32
N TYR A 281 22.09 -18.27 -4.45
CA TYR A 281 21.04 -18.71 -5.38
C TYR A 281 21.17 -18.05 -6.75
N ASN A 282 20.88 -18.80 -7.82
CA ASN A 282 20.60 -18.23 -9.13
C ASN A 282 19.21 -17.58 -9.08
N THR A 283 19.08 -16.31 -9.48
CA THR A 283 17.85 -15.54 -9.21
C THR A 283 17.08 -15.15 -10.46
N LEU A 284 15.75 -15.10 -10.33
CA LEU A 284 14.82 -14.54 -11.31
C LEU A 284 13.82 -13.65 -10.58
N LEU A 285 13.79 -12.36 -10.91
CA LEU A 285 12.65 -11.51 -10.58
C LEU A 285 11.57 -11.75 -11.62
N LEU A 286 10.56 -12.55 -11.27
CA LEU A 286 9.51 -12.97 -12.19
C LEU A 286 8.58 -11.82 -12.57
N SER A 287 8.06 -11.08 -11.57
CA SER A 287 7.20 -9.92 -11.80
C SER A 287 6.97 -9.14 -10.51
N SER A 288 6.79 -7.82 -10.63
CA SER A 288 6.27 -6.93 -9.59
C SER A 288 4.80 -6.55 -9.80
N TYR A 289 4.11 -7.26 -10.70
CA TYR A 289 2.73 -7.00 -11.14
C TYR A 289 1.85 -8.26 -10.99
N ILE A 290 2.14 -9.11 -10.00
CA ILE A 290 1.32 -10.30 -9.78
C ILE A 290 -0.05 -9.88 -9.23
N GLU A 291 -1.09 -10.12 -10.01
CA GLU A 291 -2.48 -9.90 -9.64
C GLU A 291 -3.31 -11.15 -9.96
N GLY A 292 -4.51 -11.22 -9.39
CA GLY A 292 -5.47 -12.30 -9.61
C GLY A 292 -5.77 -13.10 -8.33
N GLU A 293 -6.57 -14.16 -8.51
CA GLU A 293 -7.04 -15.00 -7.41
C GLU A 293 -5.86 -15.76 -6.77
N ALA A 294 -5.63 -15.53 -5.48
CA ALA A 294 -4.47 -15.98 -4.73
C ALA A 294 -4.19 -17.48 -4.89
N LYS A 295 -5.22 -18.32 -4.78
CA LYS A 295 -5.09 -19.77 -4.93
C LYS A 295 -4.69 -20.20 -6.34
N GLU A 296 -5.09 -19.48 -7.38
CA GLU A 296 -4.72 -19.80 -8.77
C GLU A 296 -3.28 -19.36 -9.04
N VAL A 297 -2.89 -18.18 -8.56
CA VAL A 297 -1.50 -17.72 -8.58
C VAL A 297 -0.59 -18.72 -7.86
N GLY A 298 -1.01 -19.26 -6.71
CA GLY A 298 -0.27 -20.30 -5.99
C GLY A 298 0.02 -21.55 -6.81
N LYS A 299 -0.93 -21.99 -7.66
CA LYS A 299 -0.71 -23.11 -8.58
C LYS A 299 0.30 -22.76 -9.67
N VAL A 300 0.21 -21.55 -10.23
CA VAL A 300 1.16 -21.07 -11.26
C VAL A 300 2.58 -21.01 -10.71
N LEU A 301 2.76 -20.40 -9.54
CA LEU A 301 4.07 -20.30 -8.87
C LEU A 301 4.65 -21.69 -8.55
N ALA A 302 3.82 -22.63 -8.08
CA ALA A 302 4.26 -24.01 -7.86
C ALA A 302 4.65 -24.73 -9.17
N SER A 303 3.99 -24.45 -10.29
CA SER A 303 4.35 -25.00 -11.60
C SER A 303 5.70 -24.47 -12.09
N ILE A 304 5.99 -23.19 -11.90
CA ILE A 304 7.31 -22.61 -12.19
C ILE A 304 8.38 -23.27 -11.33
N ALA A 305 8.11 -23.46 -10.04
CA ALA A 305 9.03 -24.15 -9.13
C ALA A 305 9.30 -25.60 -9.55
N LYS A 306 8.27 -26.32 -10.01
CA LYS A 306 8.39 -27.68 -10.53
C LYS A 306 9.22 -27.75 -11.81
N GLU A 307 9.04 -26.80 -12.73
CA GLU A 307 9.86 -26.72 -13.95
C GLU A 307 11.34 -26.62 -13.58
N ILE A 308 11.70 -25.67 -12.71
CA ILE A 308 13.08 -25.52 -12.20
C ILE A 308 13.57 -26.81 -11.53
N TYR A 309 12.71 -27.45 -10.72
CA TYR A 309 13.06 -28.68 -10.02
C TYR A 309 13.40 -29.84 -10.99
N TYR A 310 12.58 -30.06 -12.01
CA TYR A 310 12.74 -31.18 -12.93
C TYR A 310 13.71 -30.92 -14.09
N SER A 311 13.86 -29.67 -14.55
CA SER A 311 14.57 -29.36 -15.80
C SER A 311 15.69 -28.32 -15.68
N ASP A 312 15.88 -27.69 -14.52
CA ASP A 312 16.82 -26.56 -14.36
C ASP A 312 16.54 -25.38 -15.32
N HIS A 313 15.28 -25.24 -15.73
CA HIS A 313 14.78 -24.14 -16.57
C HIS A 313 13.70 -23.33 -15.82
N PRO A 314 13.64 -21.99 -15.97
CA PRO A 314 14.59 -21.12 -16.65
C PRO A 314 15.86 -20.83 -15.84
N LEU A 315 15.99 -21.42 -14.64
CA LEU A 315 17.12 -21.22 -13.73
C LEU A 315 17.72 -22.55 -13.31
N LYS A 316 19.05 -22.61 -13.26
CA LYS A 316 19.77 -23.73 -12.64
C LYS A 316 19.62 -23.71 -11.13
N LYS A 317 19.40 -24.87 -10.51
CA LYS A 317 19.45 -25.04 -9.06
C LYS A 317 20.88 -24.80 -8.53
N PRO A 318 21.06 -24.28 -7.29
CA PRO A 318 20.02 -23.79 -6.39
C PRO A 318 19.42 -22.48 -6.92
N ALA A 319 18.09 -22.41 -7.00
CA ALA A 319 17.38 -21.32 -7.65
C ALA A 319 16.48 -20.56 -6.67
N ALA A 320 16.35 -19.25 -6.88
CA ALA A 320 15.41 -18.39 -6.19
C ALA A 320 14.56 -17.60 -7.19
N VAL A 321 13.24 -17.77 -7.14
CA VAL A 321 12.29 -16.94 -7.88
C VAL A 321 11.67 -15.94 -6.92
N ILE A 322 11.75 -14.66 -7.27
CA ILE A 322 11.20 -13.56 -6.51
C ILE A 322 10.05 -12.97 -7.32
N SER A 323 8.90 -12.75 -6.69
CA SER A 323 7.78 -12.03 -7.27
C SER A 323 7.05 -11.21 -6.23
N GLY A 324 6.19 -10.31 -6.68
CA GLY A 324 5.36 -9.48 -5.81
C GLY A 324 4.23 -8.84 -6.60
N GLY A 325 3.30 -8.28 -5.85
CA GLY A 325 2.05 -7.77 -6.37
C GLY A 325 0.99 -7.74 -5.28
N GLU A 326 -0.29 -7.76 -5.66
CA GLU A 326 -1.41 -7.73 -4.74
C GLU A 326 -2.48 -8.70 -5.25
N THR A 327 -2.46 -9.93 -4.73
CA THR A 327 -3.49 -10.92 -5.07
C THR A 327 -4.80 -10.67 -4.32
N THR A 328 -5.89 -11.28 -4.75
CA THR A 328 -7.20 -11.19 -4.08
C THR A 328 -7.74 -12.56 -3.74
N VAL A 329 -8.70 -12.59 -2.81
CA VAL A 329 -9.40 -13.80 -2.40
C VAL A 329 -10.88 -13.58 -2.60
N THR A 330 -11.52 -14.46 -3.38
CA THR A 330 -12.98 -14.52 -3.44
C THR A 330 -13.49 -15.31 -2.23
N ILE A 331 -14.06 -14.62 -1.26
CA ILE A 331 -14.59 -15.24 -0.04
C ILE A 331 -15.83 -16.07 -0.37
N ARG A 332 -15.80 -17.35 -0.03
CA ARG A 332 -16.89 -18.33 -0.19
C ARG A 332 -17.22 -19.04 1.12
N GLY A 333 -16.22 -19.26 1.97
CA GLY A 333 -16.37 -19.86 3.29
C GLY A 333 -16.45 -18.82 4.41
N ASN A 334 -16.48 -19.33 5.64
CA ASN A 334 -16.50 -18.53 6.87
C ASN A 334 -15.18 -18.64 7.65
N GLY A 335 -14.14 -19.17 7.01
CA GLY A 335 -12.81 -19.34 7.59
C GLY A 335 -12.09 -18.03 7.84
N ARG A 336 -10.91 -18.15 8.45
CA ARG A 336 -10.00 -17.04 8.66
C ARG A 336 -8.74 -17.25 7.83
N GLY A 337 -8.30 -16.21 7.14
CA GLY A 337 -7.12 -16.28 6.29
C GLY A 337 -6.79 -14.95 5.64
N GLY A 338 -5.91 -15.01 4.66
CA GLY A 338 -5.55 -13.92 3.78
C GLY A 338 -4.96 -14.43 2.47
N ARG A 339 -4.75 -13.51 1.53
CA ARG A 339 -4.30 -13.81 0.17
C ARG A 339 -2.94 -14.50 0.14
N ASN A 340 -2.01 -14.08 1.00
CA ASN A 340 -0.67 -14.66 1.04
C ASN A 340 -0.72 -16.09 1.58
N GLN A 341 -1.53 -16.32 2.61
CA GLN A 341 -1.76 -17.64 3.18
C GLN A 341 -2.45 -18.57 2.17
N GLU A 342 -3.52 -18.14 1.49
CA GLU A 342 -4.20 -18.97 0.48
C GLU A 342 -3.30 -19.32 -0.71
N LEU A 343 -2.49 -18.37 -1.18
CA LEU A 343 -1.52 -18.58 -2.25
C LEU A 343 -0.55 -19.71 -1.88
N VAL A 344 0.06 -19.66 -0.70
CA VAL A 344 1.03 -20.70 -0.30
C VAL A 344 0.37 -22.01 0.11
N LEU A 345 -0.88 -22.01 0.61
CA LEU A 345 -1.62 -23.25 0.87
C LEU A 345 -1.92 -23.99 -0.43
N SER A 346 -2.39 -23.26 -1.45
CA SER A 346 -2.59 -23.80 -2.79
C SER A 346 -1.28 -24.34 -3.38
N ALA A 347 -0.17 -23.60 -3.22
CA ALA A 347 1.14 -24.04 -3.68
C ALA A 347 1.64 -25.29 -2.94
N ALA A 348 1.43 -25.40 -1.63
CA ALA A 348 1.85 -26.54 -0.82
C ALA A 348 1.28 -27.87 -1.31
N ILE A 349 0.01 -27.87 -1.76
CA ILE A 349 -0.65 -29.04 -2.35
C ILE A 349 0.10 -29.51 -3.60
N GLN A 350 0.61 -28.56 -4.40
CA GLN A 350 1.24 -28.82 -5.69
C GLN A 350 2.70 -29.30 -5.59
N ILE A 351 3.42 -28.95 -4.52
CA ILE A 351 4.85 -29.23 -4.34
C ILE A 351 5.14 -30.41 -3.40
N ARG A 352 4.10 -31.17 -3.02
CA ARG A 352 4.22 -32.27 -2.06
C ARG A 352 5.34 -33.25 -2.44
N GLY A 353 6.28 -33.45 -1.52
CA GLY A 353 7.40 -34.38 -1.66
C GLY A 353 8.58 -33.85 -2.48
N LEU A 354 8.57 -32.59 -2.91
CA LEU A 354 9.66 -31.97 -3.68
C LEU A 354 10.53 -31.08 -2.79
N ASP A 355 11.82 -30.94 -3.13
CA ASP A 355 12.76 -30.02 -2.47
C ASP A 355 12.55 -28.57 -2.94
N ILE A 356 11.34 -28.09 -2.70
CA ILE A 356 10.86 -26.75 -3.00
C ILE A 356 10.36 -26.12 -1.70
N CYS A 357 10.62 -24.83 -1.52
CA CYS A 357 10.09 -24.03 -0.43
C CYS A 357 9.51 -22.73 -0.97
N ILE A 358 8.34 -22.31 -0.48
CA ILE A 358 7.63 -21.12 -0.95
C ILE A 358 7.14 -20.33 0.25
N ALA A 359 7.31 -19.02 0.25
CA ALA A 359 6.62 -18.12 1.17
C ALA A 359 6.01 -16.94 0.42
N SER A 360 4.94 -16.40 0.99
CA SER A 360 4.30 -15.15 0.56
C SER A 360 3.97 -14.36 1.81
N VAL A 361 4.30 -13.06 1.82
CA VAL A 361 3.96 -12.17 2.92
C VAL A 361 3.51 -10.79 2.45
N GLY A 362 2.56 -10.20 3.17
CA GLY A 362 2.23 -8.79 3.11
C GLY A 362 3.30 -7.96 3.81
N THR A 363 3.83 -6.95 3.12
CA THR A 363 4.91 -6.11 3.64
C THR A 363 4.51 -5.25 4.83
N ASP A 364 3.21 -5.04 5.06
CA ASP A 364 2.68 -4.32 6.23
C ASP A 364 2.64 -5.17 7.52
N GLY A 365 2.94 -6.46 7.38
CA GLY A 365 2.97 -7.43 8.46
C GLY A 365 1.61 -8.04 8.80
N THR A 366 0.60 -7.83 7.97
CA THR A 366 -0.74 -8.42 8.11
C THR A 366 -1.23 -9.02 6.80
N ASP A 367 -1.89 -10.16 6.89
CA ASP A 367 -2.53 -10.82 5.74
C ASP A 367 -3.98 -11.15 6.09
N GLY A 368 -4.91 -10.51 5.37
CA GLY A 368 -6.34 -10.54 5.70
C GLY A 368 -6.64 -10.01 7.11
N MET A 369 -7.64 -10.58 7.78
CA MET A 369 -8.01 -10.20 9.16
C MET A 369 -7.25 -11.05 10.20
N THR A 370 -5.94 -11.21 10.01
CA THR A 370 -5.06 -12.03 10.88
C THR A 370 -3.94 -11.21 11.51
N ASP A 371 -3.21 -11.84 12.43
CA ASP A 371 -1.97 -11.31 13.04
C ASP A 371 -0.70 -11.81 12.34
N ALA A 372 -0.84 -12.65 11.32
CA ALA A 372 0.26 -13.13 10.50
C ALA A 372 0.45 -12.23 9.27
N ALA A 373 1.69 -12.10 8.80
CA ALA A 373 2.01 -11.44 7.54
C ALA A 373 1.78 -12.37 6.34
N GLY A 374 1.66 -13.67 6.57
CA GLY A 374 1.54 -14.69 5.53
C GLY A 374 1.94 -16.06 6.08
N ALA A 375 2.45 -16.93 5.21
CA ALA A 375 2.90 -18.26 5.59
C ALA A 375 4.07 -18.74 4.72
N ILE A 376 4.73 -19.80 5.19
CA ILE A 376 5.85 -20.46 4.52
C ILE A 376 5.59 -21.96 4.44
N VAL A 377 5.85 -22.58 3.29
CA VAL A 377 5.58 -24.00 3.03
C VAL A 377 6.77 -24.67 2.35
N ASP A 378 6.85 -25.99 2.46
CA ASP A 378 7.81 -26.85 1.78
C ASP A 378 7.15 -28.17 1.35
N GLY A 379 7.87 -29.03 0.62
CA GLY A 379 7.37 -30.32 0.18
C GLY A 379 6.87 -31.26 1.29
N ASN A 380 7.25 -31.03 2.55
CA ASN A 380 6.80 -31.84 3.70
C ASN A 380 5.53 -31.30 4.37
N THR A 381 5.10 -30.09 4.03
CA THR A 381 3.99 -29.38 4.69
C THR A 381 2.70 -30.20 4.71
N ILE A 382 2.29 -30.77 3.57
CA ILE A 382 1.08 -31.60 3.46
C ILE A 382 1.21 -32.91 4.27
N LYS A 383 2.40 -33.52 4.30
CA LYS A 383 2.66 -34.74 5.09
C LYS A 383 2.51 -34.46 6.58
N ILE A 384 2.95 -33.29 7.06
CA ILE A 384 2.80 -32.85 8.45
C ILE A 384 1.33 -32.59 8.78
N ALA A 385 0.61 -31.90 7.89
CA ALA A 385 -0.82 -31.61 8.05
C ALA A 385 -1.67 -32.88 8.12
N ASN A 386 -1.45 -33.84 7.22
CA ASN A 386 -2.17 -35.11 7.21
C ASN A 386 -1.97 -35.92 8.50
N LYS A 387 -0.76 -35.90 9.09
CA LYS A 387 -0.49 -36.54 10.40
C LYS A 387 -1.30 -35.93 11.55
N LYS A 388 -1.75 -34.68 11.40
CA LYS A 388 -2.63 -33.98 12.34
C LYS A 388 -4.12 -34.05 11.96
N GLY A 389 -4.48 -34.83 10.93
CA GLY A 389 -5.85 -34.95 10.46
C GLY A 389 -6.37 -33.70 9.72
N LEU A 390 -5.49 -32.86 9.19
CA LEU A 390 -5.86 -31.64 8.48
C LEU A 390 -5.85 -31.88 6.96
N GLU A 391 -6.99 -31.70 6.30
CA GLU A 391 -7.11 -31.82 4.84
C GLU A 391 -6.96 -30.43 4.18
N ALA A 392 -5.88 -30.21 3.44
CA ALA A 392 -5.50 -28.87 2.97
C ALA A 392 -6.51 -28.23 1.99
N ARG A 393 -7.22 -29.03 1.17
CA ARG A 393 -8.23 -28.53 0.24
C ARG A 393 -9.47 -28.06 0.98
N GLU A 394 -9.90 -28.75 2.03
CA GLU A 394 -11.04 -28.33 2.86
C GLU A 394 -10.80 -26.94 3.47
N TYR A 395 -9.62 -26.69 4.04
CA TYR A 395 -9.26 -25.38 4.58
C TYR A 395 -9.15 -24.32 3.49
N LEU A 396 -8.64 -24.65 2.30
CA LEU A 396 -8.55 -23.72 1.18
C LEU A 396 -9.94 -23.35 0.63
N ASP A 397 -10.84 -24.32 0.48
CA ASP A 397 -12.19 -24.11 -0.03
C ASP A 397 -13.07 -23.33 0.96
N ASN A 398 -12.80 -23.45 2.26
CA ASN A 398 -13.48 -22.70 3.33
C ASN A 398 -12.83 -21.33 3.64
N ASN A 399 -11.81 -20.88 2.89
CA ASN A 399 -11.02 -19.68 3.16
C ASN A 399 -10.43 -19.64 4.59
N ASP A 400 -10.01 -20.79 5.12
CA ASP A 400 -9.52 -20.97 6.50
C ASP A 400 -8.00 -21.25 6.58
N SER A 401 -7.23 -20.65 5.68
CA SER A 401 -5.78 -20.87 5.58
C SER A 401 -5.01 -20.53 6.86
N TYR A 402 -5.49 -19.59 7.68
CA TYR A 402 -4.86 -19.22 8.95
C TYR A 402 -4.91 -20.37 9.96
N SER A 403 -6.08 -20.99 10.14
CA SER A 403 -6.27 -22.08 11.09
C SER A 403 -5.42 -23.29 10.70
N PHE A 404 -5.34 -23.58 9.40
CA PHE A 404 -4.45 -24.61 8.85
C PHE A 404 -2.99 -24.36 9.25
N PHE A 405 -2.43 -23.20 8.91
CA PHE A 405 -1.02 -22.91 9.17
C PHE A 405 -0.69 -22.74 10.64
N LYS A 406 -1.63 -22.23 11.44
CA LYS A 406 -1.47 -22.16 12.89
C LYS A 406 -1.33 -23.55 13.50
N ALA A 407 -2.13 -24.52 13.04
CA ALA A 407 -2.09 -25.88 13.55
C ALA A 407 -0.77 -26.61 13.24
N ILE A 408 -0.03 -26.18 12.21
CA ILE A 408 1.26 -26.77 11.80
C ILE A 408 2.48 -25.86 12.02
N ASP A 409 2.31 -24.72 12.69
CA ASP A 409 3.37 -23.73 12.99
C ASP A 409 4.12 -23.24 11.73
N SER A 410 3.36 -22.86 10.71
CA SER A 410 3.89 -22.40 9.40
C SER A 410 3.49 -20.97 9.04
N LEU A 411 2.91 -20.22 10.00
CA LEU A 411 2.60 -18.81 9.85
C LEU A 411 3.88 -17.97 9.97
N VAL A 412 3.94 -16.87 9.21
CA VAL A 412 5.03 -15.90 9.30
C VAL A 412 4.53 -14.68 10.06
N TYR A 413 5.16 -14.41 11.20
CA TYR A 413 4.86 -13.26 12.04
C TYR A 413 5.99 -12.22 11.95
N THR A 414 5.68 -11.03 11.46
CA THR A 414 6.62 -9.90 11.46
C THR A 414 6.29 -8.84 12.51
N GLY A 415 5.04 -8.84 13.01
CA GLY A 415 4.46 -7.66 13.66
C GLY A 415 4.26 -6.51 12.66
N PRO A 416 3.76 -5.35 13.13
CA PRO A 416 3.59 -4.18 12.28
C PRO A 416 4.95 -3.67 11.80
N THR A 417 5.20 -3.76 10.50
CA THR A 417 6.46 -3.30 9.89
C THR A 417 6.48 -1.78 9.72
N ASN A 418 5.31 -1.13 9.82
CA ASN A 418 5.07 0.28 9.53
C ASN A 418 5.46 0.69 8.10
N THR A 419 5.48 -0.26 7.15
CA THR A 419 5.54 0.00 5.71
C THR A 419 4.34 -0.64 5.01
N ASN A 420 4.11 -0.34 3.74
CA ASN A 420 3.17 -1.09 2.91
C ASN A 420 3.50 -0.84 1.44
N VAL A 421 4.03 -1.86 0.79
CA VAL A 421 4.32 -1.89 -0.64
C VAL A 421 3.85 -3.23 -1.25
N ASN A 422 2.68 -3.72 -0.81
CA ASN A 422 2.05 -4.96 -1.26
C ASN A 422 2.79 -6.24 -0.79
N ASP A 423 2.74 -7.31 -1.58
CA ASP A 423 3.24 -8.65 -1.21
C ASP A 423 4.65 -8.93 -1.74
N ILE A 424 5.41 -9.75 -1.00
CA ILE A 424 6.65 -10.38 -1.44
C ILE A 424 6.45 -11.89 -1.42
N GLN A 425 6.73 -12.54 -2.56
CA GLN A 425 6.68 -13.98 -2.77
C GLN A 425 8.10 -14.47 -3.10
N VAL A 426 8.51 -15.55 -2.45
CA VAL A 426 9.84 -16.16 -2.68
C VAL A 426 9.68 -17.66 -2.81
N ILE A 427 10.27 -18.22 -3.86
CA ILE A 427 10.38 -19.65 -4.12
C ILE A 427 11.86 -20.00 -4.08
N LEU A 428 12.24 -21.02 -3.31
CA LEU A 428 13.56 -21.64 -3.39
C LEU A 428 13.42 -23.08 -3.88
N VAL A 429 14.31 -23.47 -4.79
CA VAL A 429 14.40 -24.82 -5.33
C VAL A 429 15.84 -25.31 -5.16
N LYS A 430 16.02 -26.52 -4.60
CA LYS A 430 17.33 -27.14 -4.41
C LYS A 430 17.51 -28.40 -5.22
#